data_AF-A0A7C6L3Z1-F1
#
_entry.id   AF-A0A7C6L3Z1-F1
#
_cell.length_a   1.000
_cell.length_b   1.000
_cell.length_c   1.000
_cell.angle_alpha   90.00
_cell.angle_beta   90.00
_cell.angle_gamma   90.00
#
_symmetry.space_group_name_H-M   'P 1'
#
loop_
_entity.id
_entity.type
_entity.pdbx_description
1 polymer ?
#
loop_
_entity_poly.entity_id
_entity_poly.type
_entity_poly.pdbx_seq_one_letter_code
_entity_poly.pdbx_strand_id
1 'polypeptide(L)'
;MEQEKFNEGKKYLDSLEMINSKSIDEEYFLLNAQSVYYDTQNMHEKSLEKEKEQIKLAPHIKEKPEVFRLYYSISDQYKDMNQLDSAAVYALKAIEHISDTTYQLNYLLYENVADIAEISGDYHTANNYRKQAALIREKTIEKETDKHILKLEKQYDLSRAENKALQAEAKTRIAIIIILCLVILIVVSLFYVRARRIKMQQEKRSLKEEKRKTEMDKELVEARAGILRIEVEKQQLTMIVYNMMLGQFFSLEKQLQSLADKARKAKPDFANFVDDVRASMNKNLVNDFAKTISDSKFCELTGISLDNKVNKSEFLMLYLIYCGVSNKNLATVFRTTPESIRSRKNQLKNKLLSLNISTSLFEQKGFSNT
;
A
#
# COMPACT_ATOMS: atom_id res chain seq x y z
N MET A 1 -39.66 55.87 -34.93
CA MET A 1 -40.99 55.28 -34.75
C MET A 1 -41.15 54.18 -35.78
N GLU A 2 -41.49 52.95 -35.38
CA GLU A 2 -41.95 51.97 -36.37
C GLU A 2 -43.18 52.54 -37.08
N GLN A 3 -43.22 52.46 -38.42
CA GLN A 3 -44.25 53.10 -39.23
C GLN A 3 -45.68 52.61 -38.91
N GLU A 4 -45.83 51.56 -38.12
CA GLU A 4 -47.11 50.92 -37.81
C GLU A 4 -47.94 51.61 -36.72
N LYS A 5 -47.42 52.63 -36.01
CA LYS A 5 -48.11 53.28 -34.86
C LYS A 5 -48.44 54.78 -35.01
N PHE A 6 -48.45 55.32 -36.23
CA PHE A 6 -48.71 56.76 -36.46
C PHE A 6 -50.07 57.26 -35.94
N ASN A 7 -51.12 56.45 -36.10
CA ASN A 7 -52.47 56.82 -35.64
C ASN A 7 -52.57 56.93 -34.11
N GLU A 8 -51.80 56.12 -33.39
CA GLU A 8 -51.70 56.20 -31.92
C GLU A 8 -50.91 57.44 -31.50
N GLY A 9 -49.77 57.69 -32.17
CA GLY A 9 -48.96 58.89 -31.95
C GLY A 9 -49.76 60.18 -32.13
N LYS A 10 -50.60 60.26 -33.17
CA LYS A 10 -51.51 61.40 -33.39
C LYS A 10 -52.48 61.59 -32.23
N LYS A 11 -53.14 60.52 -31.76
CA LYS A 11 -54.08 60.61 -30.63
C LYS A 11 -53.40 61.13 -29.36
N TYR A 12 -52.15 60.74 -29.11
CA TYR A 12 -51.39 61.26 -27.99
C TYR A 12 -51.05 62.75 -28.16
N LEU A 13 -50.64 63.18 -29.36
CA LEU A 13 -50.40 64.60 -29.66
C LEU A 13 -51.65 65.44 -29.49
N ASP A 14 -52.78 65.01 -30.05
CA ASP A 14 -54.08 65.70 -29.91
C ASP A 14 -54.47 65.83 -28.43
N SER A 15 -54.20 64.80 -27.62
CA SER A 15 -54.48 64.83 -26.17
C SER A 15 -53.59 65.81 -25.41
N LEU A 16 -52.30 65.88 -25.78
CA LEU A 16 -51.34 66.80 -25.18
C LEU A 16 -51.66 68.25 -25.56
N GLU A 17 -52.13 68.50 -26.78
CA GLU A 17 -52.54 69.81 -27.26
C GLU A 17 -53.69 70.40 -26.41
N MET A 18 -54.63 69.57 -25.95
CA MET A 18 -55.78 69.99 -25.12
C MET A 18 -55.43 70.45 -23.69
N ILE A 19 -54.18 70.31 -23.24
CA ILE A 19 -53.77 70.74 -21.89
C ILE A 19 -53.65 72.26 -21.83
N ASN A 20 -54.55 72.95 -21.12
CA ASN A 20 -54.63 74.42 -21.15
C ASN A 20 -53.47 75.18 -20.45
N SER A 21 -52.70 74.52 -19.59
CA SER A 21 -51.62 75.16 -18.81
C SER A 21 -50.29 74.44 -18.99
N LYS A 22 -49.64 74.64 -20.15
CA LYS A 22 -48.30 74.11 -20.43
C LYS A 22 -47.23 75.10 -19.98
N SER A 23 -46.16 74.60 -19.40
CA SER A 23 -44.90 75.33 -19.22
C SER A 23 -44.21 75.57 -20.57
N ILE A 24 -43.26 76.51 -20.60
CA ILE A 24 -42.46 76.81 -21.81
C ILE A 24 -41.69 75.57 -22.28
N ASP A 25 -41.15 74.77 -21.35
CA ASP A 25 -40.43 73.54 -21.65
C ASP A 25 -41.40 72.49 -22.25
N GLU A 26 -42.59 72.30 -21.68
CA GLU A 26 -43.61 71.38 -22.21
C GLU A 26 -44.10 71.78 -23.60
N GLU A 27 -44.29 73.09 -23.84
CA GLU A 27 -44.66 73.61 -25.15
C GLU A 27 -43.54 73.38 -26.17
N TYR A 28 -42.28 73.63 -25.80
CA TYR A 28 -41.14 73.37 -26.66
C TYR A 28 -41.05 71.90 -27.10
N PHE A 29 -41.24 70.96 -26.17
CA PHE A 29 -41.22 69.53 -26.49
C PHE A 29 -42.44 69.07 -27.28
N LEU A 30 -43.61 69.67 -27.05
CA LEU A 30 -44.80 69.40 -27.85
C LEU A 30 -44.60 69.84 -29.31
N LEU A 31 -44.08 71.05 -29.53
CA LEU A 31 -43.78 71.56 -30.86
C LEU A 31 -42.78 70.68 -31.60
N ASN A 32 -41.75 70.17 -30.91
CA ASN A 32 -40.83 69.18 -31.46
C ASN A 32 -41.57 67.92 -31.96
N ALA A 33 -42.44 67.38 -31.10
CA ALA A 33 -43.15 66.14 -31.41
C ALA A 33 -44.17 66.33 -32.54
N GLN A 34 -44.83 67.49 -32.60
CA GLN A 34 -45.72 67.87 -33.70
C GLN A 34 -44.96 68.05 -35.01
N SER A 35 -43.80 68.70 -34.99
CA SER A 35 -42.93 68.84 -36.17
C SER A 35 -42.55 67.47 -36.73
N VAL A 36 -41.96 66.60 -35.89
CA VAL A 36 -41.57 65.23 -36.29
C VAL A 36 -42.76 64.44 -36.82
N TYR A 37 -43.94 64.57 -36.20
CA TYR A 37 -45.14 63.94 -36.71
C TYR A 37 -45.50 64.43 -38.11
N TYR A 38 -45.58 65.75 -38.33
CA TYR A 38 -45.91 66.30 -39.65
C TYR A 38 -44.89 65.93 -40.71
N ASP A 39 -43.60 65.94 -40.36
CA ASP A 39 -42.52 65.53 -41.24
C ASP A 39 -42.67 64.08 -41.71
N THR A 40 -42.96 63.15 -40.79
CA THR A 40 -43.18 61.73 -41.14
C THR A 40 -44.40 61.51 -42.05
N GLN A 41 -45.33 62.47 -42.10
CA GLN A 41 -46.49 62.45 -43.00
C GLN A 41 -46.22 63.21 -44.32
N ASN A 42 -44.99 63.64 -44.59
CA ASN A 42 -44.58 64.50 -45.71
C ASN A 42 -45.33 65.85 -45.73
N MET A 43 -45.76 66.33 -44.56
CA MET A 43 -46.44 67.62 -44.39
C MET A 43 -45.41 68.71 -44.04
N HIS A 44 -44.45 68.94 -44.94
CA HIS A 44 -43.26 69.76 -44.68
C HIS A 44 -43.58 71.20 -44.23
N GLU A 45 -44.60 71.84 -44.81
CA GLU A 45 -45.01 73.20 -44.41
C GLU A 45 -45.47 73.27 -42.95
N LYS A 46 -46.22 72.26 -42.48
CA LYS A 46 -46.69 72.18 -41.09
C LYS A 46 -45.56 71.82 -40.15
N SER A 47 -44.66 70.93 -40.56
CA SER A 47 -43.46 70.64 -39.78
C SER A 47 -42.65 71.92 -39.55
N LEU A 48 -42.37 72.65 -40.63
CA LEU A 48 -41.62 73.90 -40.60
C LEU A 48 -42.28 74.97 -39.72
N GLU A 49 -43.61 75.10 -39.76
CA GLU A 49 -44.36 76.01 -38.89
C GLU A 49 -44.06 75.71 -37.41
N LYS A 50 -44.12 74.43 -37.03
CA LYS A 50 -43.85 73.98 -35.65
C LYS A 50 -42.40 74.15 -35.24
N GLU A 51 -41.43 73.89 -36.12
CA GLU A 51 -40.02 74.16 -35.85
C GLU A 51 -39.74 75.66 -35.67
N LYS A 52 -40.41 76.53 -36.44
CA LYS A 52 -40.32 77.99 -36.30
C LYS A 52 -40.97 78.53 -35.03
N GLU A 53 -42.02 77.87 -34.54
CA GLU A 53 -42.57 78.16 -33.22
C GLU A 53 -41.61 77.70 -32.12
N GLN A 54 -41.08 76.47 -32.26
CA GLN A 54 -40.19 75.85 -31.31
C GLN A 54 -38.89 76.66 -31.12
N ILE A 55 -38.29 77.15 -32.20
CA ILE A 55 -37.03 77.90 -32.12
C ILE A 55 -37.20 79.24 -31.38
N LYS A 56 -38.39 79.86 -31.39
CA LYS A 56 -38.66 81.07 -30.62
C LYS A 56 -38.66 80.82 -29.12
N LEU A 57 -38.98 79.59 -28.70
CA LEU A 57 -38.98 79.18 -27.30
C LEU A 57 -37.58 78.75 -26.82
N ALA A 58 -36.68 78.34 -27.72
CA ALA A 58 -35.34 77.86 -27.39
C ALA A 58 -34.51 78.76 -26.45
N PRO A 59 -34.57 80.12 -26.52
CA PRO A 59 -33.86 80.97 -25.56
C PRO A 59 -34.43 80.96 -24.14
N HIS A 60 -35.68 80.50 -23.98
CA HIS A 60 -36.46 80.61 -22.76
C HIS A 60 -36.63 79.27 -22.03
N ILE A 61 -36.22 78.15 -22.63
CA ILE A 61 -36.28 76.85 -21.97
C ILE A 61 -35.17 76.70 -20.92
N LYS A 62 -35.47 75.94 -19.86
CA LYS A 62 -34.57 75.78 -18.70
C LYS A 62 -33.22 75.16 -19.06
N GLU A 63 -33.24 74.09 -19.85
CA GLU A 63 -32.05 73.43 -20.38
C GLU A 63 -31.86 73.85 -21.83
N LYS A 64 -30.90 74.75 -22.07
CA LYS A 64 -30.67 75.32 -23.41
C LYS A 64 -30.45 74.20 -24.43
N PRO A 65 -31.25 74.14 -25.51
CA PRO A 65 -31.16 73.05 -26.45
C PRO A 65 -29.98 73.28 -27.39
N GLU A 66 -29.56 72.21 -28.06
CA GLU A 66 -28.62 72.29 -29.17
C GLU A 66 -29.33 72.88 -30.41
N VAL A 67 -29.33 74.21 -30.52
CA VAL A 67 -30.09 74.95 -31.55
C VAL A 67 -29.66 74.57 -32.97
N PHE A 68 -28.43 74.09 -33.18
CA PHE A 68 -28.02 73.60 -34.49
C PHE A 68 -28.89 72.46 -35.02
N ARG A 69 -29.46 71.61 -34.15
CA ARG A 69 -30.37 70.52 -34.56
C ARG A 69 -31.67 71.06 -35.15
N LEU A 70 -32.19 72.13 -34.56
CA LEU A 70 -33.38 72.84 -35.07
C LEU A 70 -33.10 73.47 -36.42
N TYR A 71 -31.95 74.15 -36.56
CA TYR A 71 -31.55 74.73 -37.85
C TYR A 71 -31.34 73.67 -38.95
N TYR A 72 -30.77 72.52 -38.58
CA TYR A 72 -30.64 71.38 -39.49
C TYR A 72 -32.02 70.88 -39.94
N SER A 73 -32.95 70.68 -39.00
CA SER A 73 -34.32 70.22 -39.30
C SER A 73 -35.05 71.20 -40.24
N ILE A 74 -35.01 72.50 -39.92
CA ILE A 74 -35.59 73.56 -40.76
C ILE A 74 -34.99 73.57 -42.16
N SER A 75 -33.66 73.38 -42.26
CA SER A 75 -32.98 73.27 -43.54
C SER A 75 -33.50 72.10 -44.38
N ASP A 76 -33.74 70.95 -43.74
CA ASP A 76 -34.23 69.75 -44.41
C ASP A 76 -35.65 69.97 -44.93
N GLN A 77 -36.53 70.58 -44.12
CA GLN A 77 -37.89 70.94 -44.55
C GLN A 77 -37.88 71.86 -45.78
N TYR A 78 -37.01 72.87 -45.80
CA TYR A 78 -36.87 73.75 -46.96
C TYR A 78 -36.32 73.04 -48.19
N LYS A 79 -35.38 72.10 -48.00
CA LYS A 79 -34.83 71.28 -49.08
C LYS A 79 -35.90 70.39 -49.70
N ASP A 80 -36.73 69.73 -48.89
CA ASP A 80 -37.82 68.86 -49.34
C ASP A 80 -38.91 69.63 -50.12
N MET A 81 -39.12 70.90 -49.77
CA MET A 81 -39.98 71.82 -50.53
C MET A 81 -39.29 72.45 -51.75
N ASN A 82 -38.06 72.03 -52.08
CA ASN A 82 -37.22 72.57 -53.17
C ASN A 82 -36.96 74.09 -53.05
N GLN A 83 -36.97 74.63 -51.83
CA GLN A 83 -36.63 76.02 -51.52
C GLN A 83 -35.17 76.13 -51.12
N LEU A 84 -34.29 75.88 -52.09
CA LEU A 84 -32.85 75.65 -51.87
C LEU A 84 -32.12 76.85 -51.25
N ASP A 85 -32.51 78.09 -51.57
CA ASP A 85 -31.92 79.29 -50.96
C ASP A 85 -32.16 79.34 -49.44
N SER A 86 -33.40 79.08 -49.01
CA SER A 86 -33.76 79.01 -47.59
C SER A 86 -33.09 77.81 -46.93
N ALA A 87 -33.06 76.66 -47.59
CA ALA A 87 -32.39 75.47 -47.10
C ALA A 87 -30.91 75.77 -46.81
N ALA A 88 -30.19 76.37 -47.76
CA ALA A 88 -28.77 76.70 -47.62
C ALA A 88 -28.50 77.64 -46.42
N VAL A 89 -29.34 78.68 -46.23
CA VAL A 89 -29.21 79.60 -45.09
C VAL A 89 -29.30 78.86 -43.76
N TYR A 90 -30.29 77.97 -43.62
CA TYR A 90 -30.50 77.23 -42.38
C TYR A 90 -29.46 76.11 -42.18
N ALA A 91 -29.00 75.48 -43.25
CA ALA A 91 -27.90 74.51 -43.20
C ALA A 91 -26.60 75.14 -42.67
N LEU A 92 -26.27 76.34 -43.16
CA LEU A 92 -25.11 77.09 -42.69
C LEU A 92 -25.26 77.56 -41.24
N LYS A 93 -26.46 78.00 -40.83
CA LYS A 93 -26.75 78.33 -39.42
C LYS A 93 -26.57 77.13 -38.50
N ALA A 94 -26.93 75.92 -38.96
CA ALA A 94 -26.69 74.70 -38.19
C ALA A 94 -25.18 74.52 -37.92
N ILE A 95 -24.33 74.68 -38.93
CA ILE A 95 -22.87 74.59 -38.76
C ILE A 95 -22.32 75.69 -37.83
N GLU A 96 -22.80 76.92 -37.97
CA GLU A 96 -22.37 78.06 -37.14
C GLU A 96 -22.68 77.85 -35.65
N HIS A 97 -23.75 77.11 -35.32
CA HIS A 97 -24.23 76.90 -33.96
C HIS A 97 -23.82 75.54 -33.37
N ILE A 98 -22.83 74.85 -33.94
CA ILE A 98 -22.28 73.62 -33.37
C ILE A 98 -21.70 73.91 -31.98
N SER A 99 -22.29 73.32 -30.94
CA SER A 99 -21.84 73.49 -29.56
C SER A 99 -20.57 72.68 -29.24
N ASP A 100 -20.52 71.42 -29.68
CA ASP A 100 -19.37 70.53 -29.54
C ASP A 100 -18.84 70.17 -30.92
N THR A 101 -17.74 70.82 -31.33
CA THR A 101 -17.10 70.58 -32.63
C THR A 101 -16.53 69.17 -32.77
N THR A 102 -16.34 68.45 -31.67
CA THR A 102 -15.82 67.07 -31.65
C THR A 102 -16.91 66.02 -31.70
N TYR A 103 -18.18 66.42 -31.69
CA TYR A 103 -19.30 65.49 -31.74
C TYR A 103 -19.30 64.72 -33.06
N GLN A 104 -19.33 63.39 -32.93
CA GLN A 104 -19.10 62.46 -34.04
C GLN A 104 -20.11 62.61 -35.18
N LEU A 105 -21.35 63.03 -34.88
CA LEU A 105 -22.40 63.18 -35.89
C LEU A 105 -22.40 64.55 -36.58
N ASN A 106 -21.46 65.44 -36.26
CA ASN A 106 -21.38 66.74 -36.92
C ASN A 106 -21.19 66.62 -38.43
N TYR A 107 -20.66 65.50 -38.94
CA TYR A 107 -20.53 65.28 -40.39
C TYR A 107 -21.86 65.43 -41.13
N LEU A 108 -23.00 65.09 -40.49
CA LEU A 108 -24.34 65.20 -41.09
C LEU A 108 -24.68 66.65 -41.46
N LEU A 109 -24.20 67.62 -40.68
CA LEU A 109 -24.44 69.04 -40.94
C LEU A 109 -23.70 69.50 -42.20
N TYR A 110 -22.46 69.04 -42.38
CA TYR A 110 -21.67 69.33 -43.58
C TYR A 110 -22.22 68.60 -44.80
N GLU A 111 -22.71 67.37 -44.66
CA GLU A 111 -23.38 66.65 -45.76
C GLU A 111 -24.65 67.36 -46.22
N ASN A 112 -25.48 67.86 -45.29
CA ASN A 112 -26.69 68.57 -45.67
C ASN A 112 -26.39 69.83 -46.50
N VAL A 113 -25.37 70.62 -46.14
CA VAL A 113 -24.91 71.74 -46.99
C VAL A 113 -24.44 71.24 -48.35
N ALA A 114 -23.70 70.12 -48.38
CA ALA A 114 -23.19 69.58 -49.63
C ALA A 114 -24.31 69.08 -50.56
N ASP A 115 -25.33 68.44 -50.02
CA ASP A 115 -26.47 67.92 -50.77
C ASP A 115 -27.31 69.07 -51.33
N ILE A 116 -27.56 70.12 -50.54
CA ILE A 116 -28.24 71.33 -51.01
C ILE A 116 -27.43 72.00 -52.13
N ALA A 117 -26.12 72.12 -51.97
CA ALA A 117 -25.24 72.69 -52.99
C ALA A 117 -25.22 71.85 -54.28
N GLU A 118 -25.23 70.52 -54.17
CA GLU A 118 -25.29 69.62 -55.32
C GLU A 118 -26.61 69.74 -56.08
N ILE A 119 -27.75 69.75 -55.38
CA ILE A 119 -29.07 69.95 -56.00
C ILE A 119 -29.14 71.32 -56.69
N SER A 120 -28.47 72.33 -56.12
CA SER A 120 -28.37 73.68 -56.69
C SER A 120 -27.37 73.81 -57.85
N GLY A 121 -26.63 72.75 -58.18
CA GLY A 121 -25.60 72.74 -59.23
C GLY A 121 -24.25 73.35 -58.83
N ASP A 122 -24.07 73.75 -57.57
CA ASP A 122 -22.78 74.22 -57.04
C ASP A 122 -21.91 73.04 -56.55
N TYR A 123 -21.36 72.32 -57.52
CA TYR A 123 -20.51 71.16 -57.26
C TYR A 123 -19.21 71.51 -56.53
N HIS A 124 -18.74 72.76 -56.63
CA HIS A 124 -17.53 73.19 -55.93
C HIS A 124 -17.77 73.25 -54.42
N THR A 125 -18.85 73.92 -54.01
CA THR A 125 -19.27 73.98 -52.61
C THR A 125 -19.62 72.58 -52.09
N ALA A 126 -20.37 71.79 -52.87
CA ALA A 126 -20.71 70.41 -52.50
C ALA A 126 -19.46 69.57 -52.19
N ASN A 127 -18.45 69.61 -53.07
CA ASN A 127 -17.20 68.86 -52.88
C ASN A 127 -16.41 69.33 -51.66
N ASN A 128 -16.38 70.64 -51.38
CA ASN A 128 -15.67 71.17 -50.22
C ASN A 128 -16.31 70.71 -48.90
N TYR A 129 -17.64 70.76 -48.80
CA TYR A 129 -18.35 70.31 -47.61
C TYR A 129 -18.32 68.78 -47.44
N ARG A 130 -18.33 68.01 -48.54
CA ARG A 130 -18.09 66.54 -48.50
C ARG A 130 -16.72 66.18 -47.93
N LYS A 131 -15.68 66.93 -48.27
CA LYS A 131 -14.34 66.73 -47.69
C LYS A 131 -14.35 66.96 -46.18
N GLN A 132 -15.04 68.01 -45.70
CA GLN A 132 -15.17 68.27 -44.27
C GLN A 132 -15.91 67.15 -43.54
N ALA A 133 -17.03 66.68 -44.12
CA ALA A 133 -17.77 65.54 -43.57
C ALA A 133 -16.90 64.27 -43.49
N ALA A 134 -16.12 63.98 -44.53
CA ALA A 134 -15.20 62.83 -44.56
C ALA A 134 -14.14 62.90 -43.45
N LEU A 135 -13.54 64.08 -43.22
CA LEU A 135 -12.55 64.28 -42.17
C LEU A 135 -13.12 64.03 -40.76
N ILE A 136 -14.38 64.41 -40.50
CA ILE A 136 -15.04 64.17 -39.21
C ILE A 136 -15.33 62.68 -39.03
N ARG A 137 -15.77 61.98 -40.08
CA ARG A 137 -16.01 60.54 -40.05
C ARG A 137 -14.73 59.74 -39.81
N GLU A 138 -13.65 60.09 -40.49
CA GLU A 138 -12.36 59.42 -40.33
C GLU A 138 -11.87 59.49 -38.87
N LYS A 139 -11.87 60.69 -38.27
CA LYS A 139 -11.51 60.87 -36.86
C LYS A 139 -12.43 60.10 -35.90
N THR A 140 -13.71 59.99 -36.24
CA THR A 140 -14.69 59.24 -35.45
C THR A 140 -14.36 57.74 -35.46
N ILE A 141 -14.11 57.19 -36.64
CA ILE A 141 -13.76 55.78 -36.83
C ILE A 141 -12.44 55.45 -36.14
N GLU A 142 -11.43 56.32 -36.26
CA GLU A 142 -10.13 56.17 -35.60
C GLU A 142 -10.30 56.09 -34.07
N LYS A 143 -11.02 57.05 -33.48
CA LYS A 143 -11.27 57.09 -32.03
C LYS A 143 -12.02 55.86 -31.51
N GLU A 144 -13.01 55.38 -32.26
CA GLU A 144 -13.74 54.16 -31.88
C GLU A 144 -12.85 52.92 -31.98
N THR A 145 -12.05 52.84 -33.05
CA THR A 145 -11.09 51.75 -33.26
C THR A 145 -10.06 51.71 -32.15
N ASP A 146 -9.47 52.84 -31.78
CA ASP A 146 -8.51 52.94 -30.67
C ASP A 146 -9.12 52.50 -29.34
N LYS A 147 -10.36 52.91 -29.07
CA LYS A 147 -11.10 52.50 -27.87
C LYS A 147 -11.32 50.99 -27.86
N HIS A 148 -11.63 50.39 -29.00
CA HIS A 148 -11.79 48.94 -29.14
C HIS A 148 -10.46 48.20 -28.94
N ILE A 149 -9.38 48.69 -29.54
CA ILE A 149 -8.03 48.13 -29.37
C ILE A 149 -7.63 48.16 -27.89
N LEU A 150 -7.75 49.31 -27.22
CA LEU A 150 -7.41 49.44 -25.80
C LEU A 150 -8.23 48.48 -24.92
N LYS A 151 -9.53 48.31 -25.24
CA LYS A 151 -10.38 47.36 -24.52
C LYS A 151 -9.91 45.92 -24.70
N LEU A 152 -9.51 45.55 -25.93
CA LEU A 152 -9.00 44.22 -26.24
C LEU A 152 -7.64 43.95 -25.56
N GLU A 153 -6.73 44.92 -25.60
CA GLU A 153 -5.44 44.83 -24.91
C GLU A 153 -5.62 44.61 -23.41
N LYS A 154 -6.50 45.38 -22.76
CA LYS A 154 -6.81 45.21 -21.34
C LYS A 154 -7.37 43.82 -21.02
N GLN A 155 -8.26 43.29 -21.87
CA GLN A 155 -8.81 41.94 -21.69
C GLN A 155 -7.74 40.86 -21.88
N TYR A 156 -6.89 41.02 -22.88
CA TYR A 156 -5.77 40.12 -23.14
C TYR A 156 -4.78 40.10 -21.97
N ASP A 157 -4.37 41.26 -21.48
CA ASP A 157 -3.43 41.38 -20.36
C ASP A 157 -4.01 40.79 -19.07
N LEU A 158 -5.29 41.03 -18.79
CA LEU A 158 -5.99 40.41 -17.67
C LEU A 158 -5.98 38.88 -17.79
N SER A 159 -6.41 38.35 -18.94
CA SER A 159 -6.43 36.90 -19.18
C SER A 159 -5.02 36.28 -19.09
N ARG A 160 -3.99 36.98 -19.56
CA ARG A 160 -2.61 36.55 -19.47
C ARG A 160 -2.11 36.51 -18.02
N ALA A 161 -2.48 37.50 -17.21
CA ALA A 161 -2.14 37.55 -15.80
C ALA A 161 -2.85 36.43 -15.01
N GLU A 162 -4.15 36.24 -15.23
CA GLU A 162 -4.94 35.16 -14.62
C GLU A 162 -4.37 33.78 -14.97
N ASN A 163 -4.06 33.53 -16.25
CA ASN A 163 -3.47 32.26 -16.66
C ASN A 163 -2.11 32.01 -16.00
N LYS A 164 -1.25 33.04 -15.88
CA LYS A 164 0.02 32.92 -15.17
C LYS A 164 -0.18 32.61 -13.69
N ALA A 165 -1.14 33.26 -13.03
CA ALA A 165 -1.48 33.01 -11.63
C ALA A 165 -2.01 31.57 -11.44
N LEU A 166 -2.94 31.13 -12.28
CA LEU A 166 -3.47 29.75 -12.26
C LEU A 166 -2.37 28.71 -12.48
N GLN A 167 -1.45 28.94 -13.43
CA GLN A 167 -0.31 28.05 -13.65
C GLN A 167 0.64 28.01 -12.43
N ALA A 168 0.86 29.16 -11.77
CA ALA A 168 1.67 29.21 -10.56
C ALA A 168 1.01 28.44 -9.41
N GLU A 169 -0.29 28.62 -9.18
CA GLU A 169 -1.06 27.87 -8.19
C GLU A 169 -1.08 26.36 -8.48
N ALA A 170 -1.23 25.96 -9.74
CA ALA A 170 -1.18 24.55 -10.11
C ALA A 170 0.19 23.94 -9.80
N LYS A 171 1.28 24.65 -10.12
CA LYS A 171 2.65 24.21 -9.80
C LYS A 171 2.88 24.09 -8.30
N THR A 172 2.41 25.04 -7.49
CA THR A 172 2.54 24.96 -6.03
C THR A 172 1.72 23.81 -5.44
N ARG A 173 0.48 23.60 -5.90
CA ARG A 173 -0.34 22.44 -5.49
C ARG A 173 0.34 21.11 -5.83
N ILE A 174 0.86 20.97 -7.04
CA ILE A 174 1.59 19.76 -7.46
C ILE A 174 2.84 19.54 -6.58
N ALA A 175 3.61 20.60 -6.30
CA ALA A 175 4.79 20.50 -5.44
C ALA A 175 4.43 20.02 -4.02
N ILE A 176 3.35 20.54 -3.43
CA ILE A 176 2.85 20.10 -2.11
C ILE A 176 2.47 18.61 -2.13
N ILE A 177 1.78 18.14 -3.17
CA ILE A 177 1.41 16.73 -3.32
C ILE A 177 2.67 15.84 -3.40
N ILE A 178 3.66 16.24 -4.19
CA ILE A 178 4.93 15.50 -4.32
C ILE A 178 5.63 15.40 -2.96
N ILE A 179 5.71 16.51 -2.20
CA ILE A 179 6.32 16.52 -0.86
C ILE A 179 5.57 15.58 0.09
N LEU A 180 4.23 15.59 0.09
CA LEU A 180 3.42 14.69 0.90
C LEU A 180 3.65 13.21 0.54
N CYS A 181 3.72 12.88 -0.75
CA CYS A 181 4.04 11.52 -1.21
C CYS A 181 5.43 11.07 -0.75
N LEU A 182 6.42 11.95 -0.79
CA LEU A 182 7.78 11.66 -0.29
C LEU A 182 7.80 11.41 1.22
N VAL A 183 7.04 12.18 2.01
CA VAL A 183 6.90 11.97 3.46
C VAL A 183 6.28 10.60 3.75
N ILE A 184 5.19 10.24 3.04
CA ILE A 184 4.55 8.93 3.19
C ILE A 184 5.51 7.79 2.83
N LEU A 185 6.27 7.93 1.75
CA LEU A 185 7.30 6.95 1.36
C LEU A 185 8.36 6.74 2.45
N ILE A 186 8.83 7.82 3.08
CA ILE A 186 9.78 7.74 4.19
C ILE A 186 9.17 6.99 5.37
N VAL A 187 7.93 7.30 5.75
CA VAL A 187 7.23 6.62 6.86
C VAL A 187 7.07 5.12 6.58
N VAL A 188 6.62 4.74 5.38
CA VAL A 188 6.47 3.33 4.98
C VAL A 188 7.81 2.60 5.00
N SER A 189 8.88 3.24 4.50
CA SER A 189 10.23 2.69 4.54
C SER A 189 10.72 2.44 5.97
N LEU A 190 10.50 3.39 6.88
CA LEU A 190 10.84 3.23 8.30
C LEU A 190 10.07 2.07 8.96
N PHE A 191 8.77 1.94 8.66
CA PHE A 191 7.96 0.82 9.14
C PHE A 191 8.46 -0.52 8.60
N TYR A 192 8.77 -0.60 7.31
CA TYR A 192 9.32 -1.79 6.67
C TYR A 192 10.65 -2.22 7.31
N VAL A 193 11.58 -1.28 7.52
CA VAL A 193 12.86 -1.56 8.18
C VAL A 193 12.66 -2.04 9.62
N ARG A 194 11.73 -1.43 10.38
CA ARG A 194 11.41 -1.87 11.74
C ARG A 194 10.84 -3.29 11.76
N ALA A 195 9.85 -3.59 10.92
CA ALA A 195 9.25 -4.92 10.84
C ALA A 195 10.30 -5.99 10.51
N ARG A 196 11.19 -5.70 9.55
CA ARG A 196 12.29 -6.59 9.18
C ARG A 196 13.27 -6.80 10.34
N ARG A 197 13.63 -5.75 11.08
CA ARG A 197 14.52 -5.85 12.25
C ARG A 197 13.90 -6.70 13.36
N ILE A 198 12.61 -6.53 13.64
CA ILE A 198 11.90 -7.32 14.67
C ILE A 198 11.88 -8.81 14.28
N LYS A 199 11.52 -9.13 13.03
CA LYS A 199 11.51 -10.51 12.55
C LYS A 199 12.89 -11.18 12.67
N MET A 200 13.95 -10.48 12.24
CA MET A 200 15.32 -10.99 12.39
C MET A 200 15.74 -11.19 13.85
N GLN A 201 15.27 -10.32 14.77
CA GLN A 201 15.55 -10.51 16.19
C GLN A 201 14.81 -11.71 16.77
N GLN A 202 13.59 -11.98 16.33
CA GLN A 202 12.83 -13.18 16.73
C GLN A 202 13.51 -14.46 16.25
N GLU A 203 13.90 -14.53 14.98
CA GLU A 203 14.63 -15.69 14.42
C GLU A 203 15.96 -15.92 15.13
N LYS A 204 16.70 -14.86 15.49
CA LYS A 204 17.92 -14.99 16.29
C LYS A 204 17.67 -15.53 17.70
N ARG A 205 16.55 -15.15 18.33
CA ARG A 205 16.18 -15.65 19.66
C ARG A 205 15.79 -17.12 19.60
N SER A 206 14.97 -17.53 18.64
CA SER A 206 14.57 -18.94 18.49
C SER A 206 15.78 -19.83 18.19
N LEU A 207 16.68 -19.39 17.32
CA LEU A 207 17.92 -20.12 17.05
C LEU A 207 18.82 -20.25 18.28
N LYS A 208 18.86 -19.22 19.14
CA LYS A 208 19.64 -19.26 20.39
C LYS A 208 19.03 -20.24 21.40
N GLU A 209 17.71 -20.29 21.49
CA GLU A 209 17.01 -21.26 22.36
C GLU A 209 17.19 -22.69 21.87
N GLU A 210 17.07 -22.92 20.56
CA GLU A 210 17.31 -24.23 19.96
C GLU A 210 18.74 -24.71 20.23
N LYS A 211 19.75 -23.86 20.00
CA LYS A 211 21.14 -24.18 20.32
C LYS A 211 21.37 -24.53 21.79
N ARG A 212 20.79 -23.78 22.73
CA ARG A 212 20.90 -24.09 24.17
C ARG A 212 20.27 -25.43 24.52
N LYS A 213 19.15 -25.78 23.88
CA LYS A 213 18.49 -27.07 24.08
C LYS A 213 19.38 -28.21 23.56
N THR A 214 19.96 -28.05 22.37
CA THR A 214 20.90 -29.03 21.81
C THR A 214 22.15 -29.19 22.68
N GLU A 215 22.72 -28.10 23.20
CA GLU A 215 23.88 -28.16 24.12
C GLU A 215 23.52 -28.92 25.42
N MET A 216 22.37 -28.63 26.02
CA MET A 216 21.89 -29.32 27.22
C MET A 216 21.64 -30.81 26.97
N ASP A 217 21.03 -31.17 25.83
CA ASP A 217 20.81 -32.57 25.46
C ASP A 217 22.14 -33.31 25.28
N LYS A 218 23.14 -32.65 24.70
CA LYS A 218 24.49 -33.21 24.53
C LYS A 218 25.16 -33.47 25.89
N GLU A 219 25.13 -32.50 26.81
CA GLU A 219 25.67 -32.68 28.17
C GLU A 219 24.98 -33.83 28.91
N LEU A 220 23.65 -33.97 28.76
CA LEU A 220 22.89 -35.05 29.38
C LEU A 220 23.25 -36.43 28.82
N VAL A 221 23.49 -36.53 27.51
CA VAL A 221 23.98 -37.77 26.86
C VAL A 221 25.38 -38.13 27.35
N GLU A 222 26.29 -37.16 27.42
CA GLU A 222 27.66 -37.38 27.91
C GLU A 222 27.68 -37.84 29.38
N ALA A 223 26.87 -37.21 30.24
CA ALA A 223 26.72 -37.61 31.64
C ALA A 223 26.18 -39.04 31.80
N ARG A 224 25.14 -39.41 31.01
CA ARG A 224 24.60 -40.78 31.01
C ARG A 224 25.62 -41.81 30.56
N ALA A 225 26.39 -41.50 29.51
CA ALA A 225 27.46 -42.37 29.04
C ALA A 225 28.55 -42.56 30.11
N GLY A 226 28.90 -41.49 30.85
CA GLY A 226 29.82 -41.56 31.98
C GLY A 226 29.36 -42.51 33.09
N ILE A 227 28.09 -42.40 33.51
CA ILE A 227 27.51 -43.28 34.54
C ILE A 227 27.53 -44.74 34.08
N LEU A 228 27.14 -45.01 32.83
CA LEU A 228 27.12 -46.36 32.29
C LEU A 228 28.52 -46.99 32.25
N ARG A 229 29.56 -46.21 31.90
CA ARG A 229 30.95 -46.67 31.93
C ARG A 229 31.37 -47.11 33.33
N ILE A 230 31.06 -46.30 34.35
CA ILE A 230 31.39 -46.61 35.76
C ILE A 230 30.70 -47.91 36.20
N GLU A 231 29.42 -48.10 35.84
CA GLU A 231 28.68 -49.31 36.21
C GLU A 231 29.28 -50.57 35.53
N VAL A 232 29.67 -50.46 34.25
CA VAL A 232 30.34 -51.55 33.53
C VAL A 232 31.70 -51.88 34.14
N GLU A 233 32.52 -50.88 34.46
CA GLU A 233 33.82 -51.08 35.11
C GLU A 233 33.67 -51.77 36.48
N LYS A 234 32.68 -51.34 37.27
CA LYS A 234 32.36 -51.96 38.56
C LYS A 234 31.95 -53.42 38.41
N GLN A 235 31.13 -53.74 37.41
CA GLN A 235 30.73 -55.13 37.12
C GLN A 235 31.94 -55.98 36.69
N GLN A 236 32.81 -55.45 35.84
CA GLN A 236 34.04 -56.14 35.42
C GLN A 236 34.96 -56.43 36.60
N LEU A 237 35.20 -55.44 37.48
CA LEU A 237 36.00 -55.61 38.68
C LEU A 237 35.41 -56.69 39.60
N THR A 238 34.09 -56.66 39.80
CA THR A 238 33.36 -57.65 40.59
C THR A 238 33.56 -59.06 40.02
N MET A 239 33.46 -59.22 38.70
CA MET A 239 33.67 -60.50 38.03
C MET A 239 35.12 -61.01 38.16
N ILE A 240 36.11 -60.12 38.06
CA ILE A 240 37.52 -60.46 38.27
C ILE A 240 37.74 -60.99 39.68
N VAL A 241 37.22 -60.29 40.69
CA VAL A 241 37.33 -60.70 42.10
C VAL A 241 36.67 -62.05 42.35
N TYR A 242 35.45 -62.29 41.85
CA TYR A 242 34.78 -63.59 41.99
C TYR A 242 35.55 -64.72 41.30
N ASN A 243 36.08 -64.50 40.10
CA ASN A 243 36.90 -65.49 39.40
C ASN A 243 38.18 -65.85 40.20
N MET A 244 38.80 -64.86 40.84
CA MET A 244 39.97 -65.09 41.70
C MET A 244 39.61 -65.94 42.91
N MET A 245 38.51 -65.63 43.62
CA MET A 245 38.05 -66.42 44.77
C MET A 245 37.71 -67.86 44.38
N LEU A 246 36.98 -68.04 43.28
CA LEU A 246 36.66 -69.37 42.75
C LEU A 246 37.94 -70.15 42.43
N GLY A 247 38.90 -69.52 41.74
CA GLY A 247 40.19 -70.15 41.43
C GLY A 247 40.94 -70.63 42.69
N GLN A 248 40.99 -69.81 43.74
CA GLN A 248 41.62 -70.19 45.01
C GLN A 248 40.88 -71.33 45.70
N PHE A 249 39.55 -71.27 45.75
CA PHE A 249 38.71 -72.31 46.34
C PHE A 249 38.93 -73.67 45.67
N PHE A 250 38.98 -73.70 44.35
CA PHE A 250 39.23 -74.94 43.61
C PHE A 250 40.67 -75.43 43.72
N SER A 251 41.64 -74.53 43.85
CA SER A 251 43.03 -74.91 44.16
C SER A 251 43.11 -75.61 45.52
N LEU A 252 42.42 -75.07 46.53
CA LEU A 252 42.33 -75.68 47.86
C LEU A 252 41.65 -77.05 47.80
N GLU A 253 40.53 -77.16 47.07
CA GLU A 253 39.82 -78.44 46.84
C GLU A 253 40.76 -79.49 46.23
N LYS A 254 41.52 -79.12 45.19
CA LYS A 254 42.47 -80.04 44.54
C LYS A 254 43.59 -80.48 45.47
N GLN A 255 44.11 -79.57 46.30
CA GLN A 255 45.12 -79.92 47.31
C GLN A 255 44.56 -80.89 48.34
N LEU A 256 43.35 -80.65 48.85
CA LEU A 256 42.65 -81.54 49.77
C LEU A 256 42.42 -82.92 49.16
N GLN A 257 41.99 -83.00 47.89
CA GLN A 257 41.85 -84.27 47.19
C GLN A 257 43.20 -85.00 47.07
N SER A 258 44.25 -84.29 46.68
CA SER A 258 45.58 -84.91 46.56
C SER A 258 46.10 -85.47 47.88
N LEU A 259 45.73 -84.83 49.00
CA LEU A 259 46.05 -85.29 50.34
C LEU A 259 45.22 -86.53 50.72
N ALA A 260 43.92 -86.51 50.41
CA ALA A 260 43.01 -87.64 50.61
C ALA A 260 43.46 -88.87 49.80
N ASP A 261 43.83 -88.70 48.54
CA ASP A 261 44.29 -89.78 47.65
C ASP A 261 45.60 -90.41 48.18
N LYS A 262 46.55 -89.58 48.64
CA LYS A 262 47.79 -90.06 49.28
C LYS A 262 47.51 -90.81 50.59
N ALA A 263 46.53 -90.36 51.37
CA ALA A 263 46.17 -90.96 52.64
C ALA A 263 45.27 -92.20 52.49
N ARG A 264 44.74 -92.49 51.29
CA ARG A 264 43.63 -93.44 51.07
C ARG A 264 43.90 -94.87 51.56
N LYS A 265 45.15 -95.34 51.46
CA LYS A 265 45.56 -96.66 51.97
C LYS A 265 45.76 -96.70 53.50
N ALA A 266 46.16 -95.58 54.10
CA ALA A 266 46.53 -95.51 55.53
C ALA A 266 45.39 -95.01 56.43
N LYS A 267 44.51 -94.15 55.91
CA LYS A 267 43.39 -93.52 56.61
C LYS A 267 42.17 -93.43 55.68
N PRO A 268 41.50 -94.56 55.40
CA PRO A 268 40.36 -94.60 54.47
C PRO A 268 39.19 -93.72 54.93
N ASP A 269 38.91 -93.62 56.24
CA ASP A 269 37.82 -92.79 56.76
C ASP A 269 38.01 -91.30 56.47
N PHE A 270 39.26 -90.81 56.53
CA PHE A 270 39.58 -89.42 56.17
C PHE A 270 39.38 -89.17 54.67
N ALA A 271 39.79 -90.12 53.82
CA ALA A 271 39.60 -89.99 52.37
C ALA A 271 38.10 -90.01 52.00
N ASN A 272 37.31 -90.89 52.62
CA ASN A 272 35.87 -90.95 52.43
C ASN A 272 35.17 -89.67 52.91
N PHE A 273 35.58 -89.12 54.07
CA PHE A 273 35.06 -87.84 54.56
C PHE A 273 35.31 -86.68 53.58
N VAL A 274 36.52 -86.60 53.00
CA VAL A 274 36.84 -85.57 51.99
C VAL A 274 35.98 -85.73 50.74
N ASP A 275 35.77 -86.96 50.27
CA ASP A 275 34.89 -87.23 49.13
C ASP A 275 33.43 -86.86 49.43
N ASP A 276 32.93 -87.15 50.63
CA ASP A 276 31.57 -86.80 51.08
C ASP A 276 31.37 -85.29 51.20
N VAL A 277 32.30 -84.57 51.82
CA VAL A 277 32.27 -83.10 51.92
C VAL A 277 32.25 -82.49 50.53
N ARG A 278 33.07 -83.01 49.63
CA ARG A 278 33.12 -82.59 48.22
C ARG A 278 31.78 -82.83 47.53
N ALA A 279 31.22 -84.03 47.62
CA ALA A 279 29.93 -84.37 47.00
C ALA A 279 28.78 -83.50 47.54
N SER A 280 28.73 -83.30 48.86
CA SER A 280 27.77 -82.45 49.55
C SER A 280 27.85 -81.00 49.07
N MET A 281 29.07 -80.44 49.01
CA MET A 281 29.31 -79.07 48.58
C MET A 281 28.86 -78.80 47.13
N ASN A 282 29.09 -79.73 46.20
CA ASN A 282 28.60 -79.59 44.82
C ASN A 282 27.07 -79.68 44.74
N LYS A 283 26.48 -80.62 45.48
CA LYS A 283 25.03 -80.79 45.55
C LYS A 283 24.37 -79.56 46.15
N ASN A 284 24.97 -78.95 47.17
CA ASN A 284 24.49 -77.73 47.81
C ASN A 284 24.61 -76.55 46.84
N LEU A 285 25.75 -76.35 46.18
CA LEU A 285 25.92 -75.28 45.18
C LEU A 285 24.83 -75.30 44.10
N VAL A 286 24.58 -76.47 43.49
CA VAL A 286 23.57 -76.62 42.42
C VAL A 286 22.15 -76.40 42.97
N ASN A 287 21.86 -76.91 44.17
CA ASN A 287 20.53 -76.77 44.77
C ASN A 287 20.24 -75.36 45.27
N ASP A 288 21.21 -74.72 45.91
CA ASP A 288 21.07 -73.37 46.45
C ASP A 288 20.99 -72.37 45.31
N PHE A 289 21.81 -72.53 44.26
CA PHE A 289 21.67 -71.73 43.04
C PHE A 289 20.26 -71.83 42.43
N ALA A 290 19.74 -73.06 42.27
CA ALA A 290 18.41 -73.29 41.72
C ALA A 290 17.27 -72.80 42.64
N LYS A 291 17.52 -72.56 43.93
CA LYS A 291 16.57 -71.89 44.84
C LYS A 291 16.68 -70.36 44.73
N THR A 292 17.88 -69.84 44.54
CA THR A 292 18.14 -68.40 44.52
C THR A 292 17.72 -67.76 43.20
N ILE A 293 17.94 -68.43 42.07
CA ILE A 293 17.57 -67.93 40.74
C ILE A 293 16.38 -68.73 40.23
N SER A 294 15.23 -68.08 40.08
CA SER A 294 14.03 -68.68 39.50
C SER A 294 14.11 -68.72 37.97
N ASP A 295 13.37 -69.65 37.37
CA ASP A 295 13.19 -69.70 35.90
C ASP A 295 12.54 -68.40 35.38
N SER A 296 11.65 -67.80 36.17
CA SER A 296 11.06 -66.49 35.83
C SER A 296 12.11 -65.38 35.74
N LYS A 297 13.10 -65.36 36.64
CA LYS A 297 14.18 -64.37 36.59
C LYS A 297 15.13 -64.64 35.43
N PHE A 298 15.36 -65.91 35.10
CA PHE A 298 16.13 -66.28 33.92
C PHE A 298 15.43 -65.87 32.61
N CYS A 299 14.12 -66.08 32.50
CA CYS A 299 13.32 -65.66 31.35
C CYS A 299 13.28 -64.12 31.21
N GLU A 300 13.20 -63.38 32.31
CA GLU A 300 13.31 -61.91 32.32
C GLU A 300 14.66 -61.44 31.75
N LEU A 301 15.75 -62.14 32.07
CA LEU A 301 17.10 -61.78 31.64
C LEU A 301 17.39 -62.20 30.19
N THR A 302 16.90 -63.35 29.75
CA THR A 302 17.32 -63.98 28.49
C THR A 302 16.24 -64.00 27.40
N GLY A 303 14.97 -63.76 27.77
CA GLY A 303 13.81 -63.98 26.90
C GLY A 303 13.51 -65.45 26.63
N ILE A 304 14.15 -66.39 27.34
CA ILE A 304 14.01 -67.84 27.13
C ILE A 304 13.29 -68.45 28.33
N SER A 305 12.14 -69.10 28.08
CA SER A 305 11.43 -69.92 29.08
C SER A 305 11.92 -71.36 29.02
N LEU A 306 12.28 -71.93 30.18
CA LEU A 306 12.77 -73.31 30.26
C LEU A 306 11.71 -74.29 30.75
N ASP A 307 10.65 -73.83 31.44
CA ASP A 307 9.49 -74.60 31.88
C ASP A 307 9.86 -75.92 32.60
N ASN A 308 10.89 -75.90 33.44
CA ASN A 308 11.45 -77.10 34.11
C ASN A 308 11.96 -78.22 33.18
N LYS A 309 12.18 -77.95 31.88
CA LYS A 309 12.65 -78.95 30.90
C LYS A 309 14.15 -79.25 30.99
N VAL A 310 14.88 -78.50 31.83
CA VAL A 310 16.30 -78.71 32.14
C VAL A 310 16.47 -79.06 33.61
N ASN A 311 17.47 -79.88 33.92
CA ASN A 311 17.79 -80.17 35.31
C ASN A 311 18.57 -79.01 35.98
N LYS A 312 18.69 -79.02 37.31
CA LYS A 312 19.36 -77.95 38.06
C LYS A 312 20.82 -77.70 37.65
N SER A 313 21.54 -78.75 37.25
CA SER A 313 22.94 -78.63 36.79
C SER A 313 23.00 -77.99 35.39
N GLU A 314 22.09 -78.37 34.49
CA GLU A 314 21.92 -77.75 33.17
C GLU A 314 21.47 -76.30 33.28
N PHE A 315 20.58 -75.98 34.22
CA PHE A 315 20.13 -74.62 34.52
C PHE A 315 21.28 -73.72 34.98
N LEU A 316 22.09 -74.18 35.94
CA LEU A 316 23.32 -73.49 36.35
C LEU A 316 24.26 -73.29 35.16
N MET A 317 24.40 -74.31 34.29
CA MET A 317 25.28 -74.21 33.12
C MET A 317 24.79 -73.14 32.13
N LEU A 318 23.49 -73.09 31.85
CA LEU A 318 22.89 -72.08 30.97
C LEU A 318 23.05 -70.67 31.52
N TYR A 319 22.83 -70.50 32.81
CA TYR A 319 23.02 -69.20 33.47
C TYR A 319 24.47 -68.72 33.36
N LEU A 320 25.43 -69.60 33.65
CA LEU A 320 26.86 -69.24 33.56
C LEU A 320 27.30 -68.99 32.10
N ILE A 321 26.66 -69.62 31.11
CA ILE A 321 26.88 -69.32 29.69
C ILE A 321 26.35 -67.92 29.35
N TYR A 322 25.14 -67.58 29.80
CA TYR A 322 24.58 -66.24 29.64
C TYR A 322 25.47 -65.16 30.27
N CYS A 323 26.07 -65.45 31.44
CA CYS A 323 27.05 -64.56 32.07
C CYS A 323 28.42 -64.51 31.36
N GLY A 324 28.60 -65.19 30.23
CA GLY A 324 29.85 -65.17 29.46
C GLY A 324 31.01 -65.91 30.13
N VAL A 325 30.75 -66.82 31.07
CA VAL A 325 31.80 -67.54 31.80
C VAL A 325 32.59 -68.45 30.85
N SER A 326 33.91 -68.28 30.86
CA SER A 326 34.81 -69.03 29.99
C SER A 326 34.70 -70.54 30.20
N ASN A 327 34.98 -71.33 29.16
CA ASN A 327 34.99 -72.80 29.26
C ASN A 327 35.97 -73.30 30.33
N LYS A 328 37.08 -72.57 30.56
CA LYS A 328 38.03 -72.87 31.64
C LYS A 328 37.37 -72.74 33.01
N ASN A 329 36.66 -71.64 33.26
CA ASN A 329 36.02 -71.39 34.56
C ASN A 329 34.79 -72.28 34.78
N LEU A 330 34.03 -72.58 33.72
CA LEU A 330 32.95 -73.57 33.78
C LEU A 330 33.48 -74.96 34.14
N ALA A 331 34.63 -75.35 33.59
CA ALA A 331 35.26 -76.63 33.91
C ALA A 331 35.61 -76.70 35.39
N THR A 332 36.07 -75.58 35.94
CA THR A 332 36.31 -75.43 37.37
C THR A 332 35.02 -75.60 38.19
N VAL A 333 33.93 -74.90 37.84
CA VAL A 333 32.64 -74.99 38.57
C VAL A 333 32.04 -76.40 38.53
N PHE A 334 32.02 -77.04 37.38
CA PHE A 334 31.43 -78.37 37.22
C PHE A 334 32.41 -79.52 37.50
N ARG A 335 33.60 -79.22 38.03
CA ARG A 335 34.61 -80.20 38.45
C ARG A 335 34.95 -81.21 37.35
N THR A 336 35.17 -80.69 36.15
CA THR A 336 35.44 -81.49 34.96
C THR A 336 36.50 -80.83 34.09
N THR A 337 36.80 -81.38 32.92
CA THR A 337 37.77 -80.80 32.01
C THR A 337 37.12 -79.79 31.06
N PRO A 338 37.86 -78.79 30.55
CA PRO A 338 37.34 -77.88 29.52
C PRO A 338 36.76 -78.61 28.30
N GLU A 339 37.32 -79.76 27.92
CA GLU A 339 36.85 -80.63 26.85
C GLU A 339 35.48 -81.23 27.19
N SER A 340 35.31 -81.71 28.42
CA SER A 340 34.04 -82.22 28.93
C SER A 340 32.97 -81.13 28.97
N ILE A 341 33.33 -79.89 29.34
CA ILE A 341 32.40 -78.75 29.26
C ILE A 341 31.96 -78.48 27.83
N ARG A 342 32.88 -78.48 26.86
CA ARG A 342 32.52 -78.28 25.45
C ARG A 342 31.54 -79.36 24.98
N SER A 343 31.80 -80.61 25.35
CA SER A 343 30.90 -81.73 25.05
C SER A 343 29.52 -81.53 25.69
N ARG A 344 29.45 -81.25 27.00
CA ARG A 344 28.19 -81.00 27.73
C ARG A 344 27.42 -79.80 27.19
N LYS A 345 28.11 -78.72 26.78
CA LYS A 345 27.49 -77.56 26.10
C LYS A 345 26.82 -77.97 24.79
N ASN A 346 27.50 -78.75 23.96
CA ASN A 346 26.94 -79.23 22.70
C ASN A 346 25.73 -80.15 22.93
N GLN A 347 25.80 -81.05 23.91
CA GLN A 347 24.66 -81.90 24.29
C GLN A 347 23.46 -81.08 24.74
N LEU A 348 23.69 -80.07 25.60
CA LEU A 348 22.65 -79.18 26.08
C LEU A 348 22.06 -78.33 24.95
N LYS A 349 22.89 -77.82 24.04
CA LYS A 349 22.43 -77.10 22.83
C LYS A 349 21.50 -77.98 21.99
N ASN A 350 21.91 -79.22 21.70
CA ASN A 350 21.13 -80.17 20.91
C ASN A 350 19.80 -80.53 21.61
N LYS A 351 19.82 -80.70 22.94
CA LYS A 351 18.62 -80.93 23.74
C LYS A 351 17.63 -79.76 23.63
N LEU A 352 18.10 -78.52 23.73
CA LEU A 352 17.25 -77.33 23.60
C LEU A 352 16.67 -77.19 22.18
N LEU A 353 17.46 -77.45 21.13
CA LEU A 353 16.98 -77.51 19.75
C LEU A 353 15.85 -78.53 19.58
N SER A 354 16.02 -79.74 20.15
CA SER A 354 14.99 -80.79 20.09
C SER A 354 13.69 -80.43 20.81
N LEU A 355 13.74 -79.46 21.73
CA LEU A 355 12.61 -78.94 22.50
C LEU A 355 12.03 -77.65 21.91
N ASN A 356 12.49 -77.21 20.73
CA ASN A 356 12.16 -75.92 20.10
C ASN A 356 12.43 -74.70 20.99
N ILE A 357 13.46 -74.78 21.85
CA ILE A 357 13.91 -73.67 22.69
C ILE A 357 15.06 -72.94 21.96
N SER A 358 15.05 -71.61 22.01
CA SER A 358 16.11 -70.78 21.40
C SER A 358 17.50 -71.16 21.92
N THR A 359 18.48 -71.25 21.01
CA THR A 359 19.89 -71.50 21.36
C THR A 359 20.79 -70.28 21.16
N SER A 360 20.21 -69.08 21.05
CA SER A 360 20.93 -67.81 20.87
C SER A 360 22.01 -67.57 21.93
N LEU A 361 21.83 -68.08 23.15
CA LEU A 361 22.82 -68.02 24.24
C LEU A 361 24.16 -68.69 23.90
N PHE A 362 24.18 -69.66 22.99
CA PHE A 362 25.40 -70.36 22.57
C PHE A 362 26.13 -69.64 21.42
N GLU A 363 25.49 -68.65 20.81
CA GLU A 363 26.02 -67.87 19.68
C GLU A 363 26.56 -66.50 20.11
N GLN A 364 26.19 -66.06 21.32
CA GLN A 364 26.81 -64.90 21.94
C GLN A 364 28.31 -65.15 22.11
N LYS A 365 29.13 -64.52 21.25
CA LYS A 365 30.53 -64.25 21.56
C LYS A 365 30.50 -63.44 22.86
N GLY A 366 30.80 -64.09 23.98
CA GLY A 366 30.67 -63.50 25.31
C GLY A 366 31.31 -62.12 25.33
N PHE A 367 30.58 -61.11 25.82
CA PHE A 367 30.94 -59.69 25.93
C PHE A 367 32.34 -59.37 25.36
N SER A 368 32.48 -59.44 24.04
CA SER A 368 33.68 -58.95 23.37
C SER A 368 33.48 -57.45 23.27
N ASN A 369 34.07 -56.74 24.22
CA ASN A 369 34.36 -55.32 24.10
C ASN A 369 34.88 -55.04 22.69
N THR A 370 34.32 -53.99 22.07
CA THR A 370 35.08 -53.08 21.22
C THR A 370 36.44 -52.78 21.81
#